data_AF-A0A1B2IZY4-F1
#
_entry.id   AF-A0A1B2IZY4-F1
#
_cell.length_a   1.000
_cell.length_b   1.000
_cell.length_c   1.000
_cell.angle_alpha   90.00
_cell.angle_beta   90.00
_cell.angle_gamma   90.00
#
_symmetry.space_group_name_H-M   'P 1'
#
loop_
_entity.id
_entity.type
_entity.pdbx_description
1 polymer ?
#
loop_
_entity_poly.entity_id
_entity_poly.type
_entity_poly.pdbx_seq_one_letter_code
_entity_poly.pdbx_strand_id
1 'polypeptide(L)'
;MYKVMVMLHEGDDYIRMNKVYFETMPVAGQYIIHSDGLAYYVEEVTMFAGYVSSKGATTILVVHPASKDEAVNQLYGIDIERDLDDPEEE
;
A
#
# COMPACT_ATOMS: atom_id res chain seq x y z
N MET A 1 -11.38 4.97 -6.79
CA MET A 1 -10.24 5.42 -5.96
C MET A 1 -10.65 5.39 -4.49
N TYR A 2 -9.97 4.58 -3.69
CA TYR A 2 -10.18 4.39 -2.25
C TYR A 2 -9.18 5.23 -1.45
N LYS A 3 -9.67 6.04 -0.51
CA LYS A 3 -8.82 6.80 0.41
C LYS A 3 -8.61 6.00 1.69
N VAL A 4 -7.36 5.69 1.99
CA VAL A 4 -6.99 4.74 3.05
C VAL A 4 -6.00 5.40 4.01
N MET A 5 -6.12 5.13 5.31
CA MET A 5 -5.10 5.49 6.29
C MET A 5 -4.11 4.33 6.42
N VAL A 6 -2.82 4.58 6.20
CA VAL A 6 -1.79 3.56 6.40
C VAL A 6 -1.22 3.68 7.81
N MET A 7 -1.15 2.54 8.50
CA MET A 7 -0.52 2.36 9.81
C MET A 7 0.65 1.39 9.63
N LEU A 8 1.85 1.83 9.97
CA LEU A 8 3.02 0.97 10.07
C LEU A 8 2.95 0.21 11.40
N HIS A 9 3.03 -1.10 11.35
CA HIS A 9 3.15 -1.96 12.53
C HIS A 9 4.64 -2.27 12.74
N GLU A 10 5.21 -1.75 13.83
CA GLU A 10 6.63 -1.88 14.18
C GLU A 10 6.76 -2.32 15.64
N GLY A 11 7.25 -3.54 15.87
CA GLY A 11 7.30 -4.12 17.21
C GLY A 11 5.88 -4.33 17.76
N ASP A 12 5.57 -3.70 18.89
CA ASP A 12 4.24 -3.71 19.52
C ASP A 12 3.44 -2.42 19.24
N ASP A 13 3.97 -1.51 18.42
CA ASP A 13 3.41 -0.18 18.18
C ASP A 13 2.81 -0.03 16.77
N TYR A 14 1.82 0.87 16.67
CA TYR A 14 1.21 1.29 15.41
C TYR A 14 1.51 2.77 15.13
N ILE A 15 2.36 3.00 14.13
CA ILE A 15 2.79 4.34 13.72
C ILE A 15 1.94 4.80 12.54
N ARG A 16 1.27 5.94 12.70
CA ARG A 16 0.49 6.55 11.62
C ARG A 16 1.43 7.08 10.53
N MET A 17 1.25 6.62 9.30
CA MET A 17 1.90 7.17 8.12
C MET A 17 1.00 8.26 7.49
N ASN A 18 0.68 8.12 6.20
CA ASN A 18 -0.13 9.06 5.44
C ASN A 18 -1.46 8.47 5.01
N LYS A 19 -2.36 9.35 4.58
CA LYS A 19 -3.54 8.92 3.82
C LYS A 19 -3.14 8.85 2.35
N VAL A 20 -3.35 7.68 1.76
CA VAL A 20 -3.03 7.41 0.36
C VAL A 20 -4.29 7.06 -0.41
N TYR A 21 -4.21 7.14 -1.72
CA TYR A 21 -5.29 6.74 -2.61
C TYR A 21 -4.87 5.52 -3.41
N PHE A 22 -5.73 4.52 -3.46
CA PHE A 22 -5.56 3.35 -4.31
C PHE A 22 -6.69 3.28 -5.35
N GLU A 23 -6.39 2.80 -6.56
CA GLU A 23 -7.44 2.56 -7.55
C GLU A 23 -8.33 1.39 -7.14
N THR A 24 -7.69 0.32 -6.67
CA THR A 24 -8.30 -0.90 -6.13
C THR A 24 -7.95 -1.05 -4.65
N MET A 25 -8.88 -1.55 -3.82
CA MET A 25 -8.59 -1.76 -2.41
C MET A 25 -7.54 -2.87 -2.24
N PRO A 26 -6.42 -2.63 -1.52
CA PRO A 26 -5.48 -3.68 -1.19
C PRO A 26 -6.13 -4.79 -0.35
N VAL A 27 -5.55 -5.98 -0.41
CA VAL A 27 -5.99 -7.15 0.36
C VAL A 27 -4.84 -7.62 1.25
N ALA A 28 -5.16 -8.16 2.43
CA ALA A 28 -4.15 -8.78 3.29
C ALA A 28 -3.38 -9.88 2.53
N GLY A 29 -2.07 -9.93 2.71
CA GLY A 29 -1.19 -10.81 1.93
C GLY A 29 -0.59 -10.20 0.67
N GLN A 30 -1.02 -9.00 0.27
CA GLN A 30 -0.45 -8.29 -0.87
C GLN A 30 0.66 -7.33 -0.44
N TYR A 31 1.42 -6.85 -1.43
CA TYR A 31 2.35 -5.75 -1.26
C TYR A 31 1.78 -4.47 -1.83
N ILE A 32 2.07 -3.35 -1.18
CA ILE A 32 1.90 -2.01 -1.73
C ILE A 32 3.27 -1.37 -1.92
N ILE A 33 3.39 -0.53 -2.94
CA ILE A 33 4.50 0.41 -3.05
C ILE A 33 4.01 1.73 -2.49
N HIS A 34 4.65 2.20 -1.41
CA HIS A 34 4.31 3.49 -0.82
C HIS A 34 5.07 4.61 -1.56
N SER A 35 4.66 5.86 -1.37
CA SER A 35 5.23 7.04 -2.03
C SER A 35 6.72 7.30 -1.72
N ASP A 36 7.31 6.57 -0.78
CA ASP A 36 8.75 6.59 -0.48
C ASP A 36 9.55 5.62 -1.36
N GLY A 37 8.89 4.87 -2.24
CA GLY A 37 9.49 3.86 -3.11
C GLY A 37 9.74 2.51 -2.44
N LEU A 38 9.36 2.34 -1.17
CA LEU A 38 9.54 1.08 -0.45
C LEU A 38 8.30 0.19 -0.56
N ALA A 39 8.55 -1.12 -0.59
CA ALA A 39 7.49 -2.11 -0.54
C ALA A 39 7.06 -2.38 0.90
N TYR A 40 5.75 -2.39 1.12
CA TYR A 40 5.15 -2.74 2.41
C TYR A 40 4.17 -3.90 2.21
N TYR A 41 4.28 -4.89 3.08
CA TYR A 41 3.37 -6.03 3.13
C TYR A 41 2.10 -5.64 3.90
N VAL A 42 0.93 -5.94 3.33
CA VAL A 42 -0.37 -5.70 3.95
C VAL A 42 -0.67 -6.81 4.95
N GLU A 43 -0.66 -6.45 6.22
CA GLU A 43 -1.03 -7.34 7.33
C GLU A 43 -2.56 -7.39 7.48
N GLU A 44 -3.20 -6.23 7.56
CA GLU A 44 -4.63 -6.14 7.86
C GLU A 44 -5.30 -5.01 7.04
N VAL A 45 -6.52 -5.28 6.60
CA VAL A 45 -7.43 -4.29 6.01
C VAL A 45 -8.64 -4.16 6.91
N THR A 46 -8.74 -3.06 7.66
CA THR A 46 -9.84 -2.84 8.62
C THR A 46 -10.83 -1.83 8.07
N MET A 47 -12.11 -2.22 8.02
CA MET A 47 -13.23 -1.36 7.66
C MET A 47 -14.28 -1.39 8.76
N PHE A 48 -14.77 -0.22 9.17
CA PHE A 48 -15.78 -0.12 10.21
C PHE A 48 -17.20 -0.10 9.60
N ALA A 49 -18.00 -1.11 9.92
CA ALA A 49 -19.40 -1.15 9.52
C ALA A 49 -20.15 0.10 10.03
N GLY A 50 -20.85 0.79 9.13
CA GLY A 50 -21.60 2.01 9.47
C GLY A 50 -20.78 3.30 9.53
N TYR A 51 -19.46 3.24 9.42
CA TYR A 51 -18.63 4.44 9.29
C TYR A 51 -18.60 4.93 7.84
N VAL A 52 -19.41 5.94 7.54
CA VAL A 52 -19.42 6.61 6.23
C VAL A 52 -18.75 7.97 6.39
N SER A 53 -17.63 8.17 5.71
CA SER A 53 -16.90 9.43 5.72
C SER A 53 -16.95 10.06 4.33
N SER A 54 -17.49 11.28 4.23
CA SER A 54 -17.56 12.04 2.98
C SER A 54 -16.26 12.79 2.65
N LYS A 55 -15.29 12.88 3.57
CA LYS A 55 -14.04 13.68 3.40
C LYS A 55 -12.74 12.98 3.85
N GLY A 56 -12.84 12.01 4.75
CA GLY A 56 -11.74 11.22 5.31
C GLY A 56 -11.65 9.79 4.77
N ALA A 57 -10.58 9.09 5.17
CA ALA A 57 -10.40 7.67 4.88
C ALA A 57 -11.45 6.84 5.63
N THR A 58 -12.01 5.83 4.97
CA THR A 58 -12.98 4.89 5.55
C THR A 58 -12.35 3.55 5.94
N THR A 59 -11.09 3.34 5.56
CA THR A 59 -10.35 2.09 5.70
C THR A 59 -9.00 2.38 6.35
N ILE A 60 -8.58 1.49 7.24
CA ILE A 60 -7.23 1.45 7.80
C ILE A 60 -6.50 0.28 7.15
N LEU A 61 -5.28 0.52 6.70
CA LEU A 61 -4.38 -0.48 6.17
C LEU A 61 -3.21 -0.61 7.14
N VAL A 62 -3.07 -1.76 7.77
CA VAL A 62 -1.92 -2.07 8.63
C VAL A 62 -0.87 -2.76 7.77
N VAL A 63 0.37 -2.28 7.85
CA VAL A 63 1.45 -2.76 7.00
C VAL A 63 2.75 -2.97 7.78
N HIS A 64 3.58 -3.87 7.26
CA HIS A 64 4.97 -4.04 7.67
C HIS A 64 5.91 -3.69 6.51
N PRO A 65 7.11 -3.17 6.78
CA PRO A 65 8.11 -3.02 5.72
C PRO A 65 8.46 -4.42 5.19
N ALA A 66 8.49 -4.58 3.86
CA ALA A 66 8.97 -5.82 3.27
C ALA A 66 10.43 -6.03 3.68
N SER A 67 10.83 -7.28 3.92
CA SER A 67 12.22 -7.59 4.28
C SER A 67 13.17 -7.09 3.20
N LYS A 68 14.28 -6.44 3.58
CA LYS A 68 15.24 -5.83 2.64
C LYS A 68 15.75 -6.80 1.56
N ASP A 69 15.79 -8.09 1.89
CA ASP A 69 16.27 -9.15 1.01
C ASP A 69 15.16 -9.77 0.13
N GLU A 70 13.89 -9.35 0.28
CA GLU A 70 12.78 -9.82 -0.58
C GLU A 70 12.86 -9.20 -1.98
N ALA A 71 12.59 -10.03 -2.99
CA ALA A 71 12.62 -9.62 -4.39
C ALA A 71 11.69 -8.44 -4.71
N VAL A 72 10.58 -8.29 -3.96
CA VAL A 72 9.65 -7.17 -4.12
C VAL A 72 10.27 -5.81 -3.83
N ASN A 73 11.26 -5.73 -2.94
CA ASN A 73 12.00 -4.49 -2.68
C ASN A 73 12.90 -4.08 -3.85
N GLN A 74 13.22 -5.02 -4.74
CA GLN A 74 13.90 -4.76 -6.01
C GLN A 74 12.92 -4.79 -7.18
N LEU A 75 11.60 -4.77 -6.90
CA LEU A 75 10.55 -4.89 -7.90
C LEU A 75 10.75 -6.08 -8.85
N TYR A 76 11.31 -7.18 -8.35
CA TYR A 76 11.67 -8.36 -9.15
C TYR A 76 12.68 -8.06 -10.29
N GLY A 77 13.42 -6.97 -10.19
CA GLY A 77 14.39 -6.51 -11.19
C GLY A 77 13.77 -5.76 -12.37
N ILE A 78 12.49 -5.40 -12.30
CA ILE A 78 11.82 -4.60 -13.33
C ILE A 78 11.96 -3.11 -13.04
N ASP A 79 11.96 -2.31 -14.10
CA ASP A 79 11.84 -0.86 -14.03
C ASP A 79 10.38 -0.48 -14.29
N ILE A 80 9.67 0.00 -13.27
CA ILE A 80 8.24 0.32 -13.37
C ILE A 80 7.95 1.31 -14.51
N GLU A 81 8.77 2.34 -14.67
CA GLU A 81 8.54 3.39 -15.67
C GLU A 81 8.74 2.89 -17.10
N ARG A 82 9.47 1.79 -17.28
CA ARG A 82 9.78 1.23 -18.60
C ARG A 82 9.01 -0.04 -18.91
N ASP A 83 8.80 -0.89 -17.92
CA ASP A 83 8.36 -2.27 -18.10
C ASP A 83 6.87 -2.47 -17.77
N LEU A 84 6.21 -1.53 -17.07
CA LEU A 84 4.76 -1.58 -16.80
C LEU A 84 3.94 -0.67 -17.70
N ASP A 85 4.56 0.34 -18.33
CA ASP A 85 3.90 1.17 -19.33
C ASP A 85 3.80 0.39 -20.64
N ASP A 86 2.59 0.34 -21.22
CA ASP A 86 2.41 -0.19 -22.57
C ASP A 86 3.18 0.72 -23.55
N PRO A 87 3.93 0.18 -24.52
CA PRO A 87 4.53 1.01 -25.56
C PRO A 87 3.43 1.78 -26.28
N GLU A 88 3.60 3.09 -26.46
CA GLU A 88 2.69 3.88 -27.28
C GLU A 88 2.56 3.21 -28.66
N GLU A 89 1.34 2.81 -29.05
CA GLU A 89 1.09 2.31 -30.40
C GLU A 89 1.35 3.47 -31.39
N GLU A 90 2.43 3.35 -32.19
CA GLU A 90 2.71 4.25 -33.34
C GLU A 90 1.68 4.11 -34.47
#